data_AF-A0A8H6G693-F1
#
_entry.id   AF-A0A8H6G693-F1
#
_cell.length_a   1.000
_cell.length_b   1.000
_cell.length_c   1.000
_cell.angle_alpha   90.00
_cell.angle_beta   90.00
_cell.angle_gamma   90.00
#
_symmetry.space_group_name_H-M   'P 1'
#
loop_
_entity.id
_entity.type
_entity.pdbx_description
1 polymer ?
#
loop_
_entity_poly.entity_id
_entity_poly.type
_entity_poly.pdbx_seq_one_letter_code
_entity_poly.pdbx_strand_id
1 'polypeptide(L)'
;MSIKAGKGSSDSNVKEHFCRRFKQEETSLQEQMNRLKETALQPVERVNITDQCLASISQLSNEVKDASAYLPAYDQRTYSTAVRSLDEELQGIRNASAPKRRFAFKKNVAQKNSANSSNEPSEDFSGQSRAATGDSAKIAFLNEPDYDSSDQKGNQDSLDAGPVSGAAGAITITSLSSTHHRLESASSEPGSSISITKIDHSAVDLSDSLSRPFATLAINSVTESLIICGRTSGAAHITGVENSTLIVWSRQMRMHECKSCLVYLRCGSRPIIEDCKGIRFTPFQPVYNTTESSRPKSPNMWDQVDDFKWLRAEHSPNWSTLQPGDEGTIGSGPWEAIKSFISTGCTLPELDDLLRAAKVI
;
A
#
# COMPACT_ATOMS: atom_id res chain seq x y z
N MET A 1 19.15 -16.48 -58.57
CA MET A 1 19.12 -16.47 -57.08
C MET A 1 18.93 -15.04 -56.63
N SER A 2 18.02 -14.80 -55.69
CA SER A 2 17.53 -13.45 -55.37
C SER A 2 18.50 -12.61 -54.55
N ILE A 3 18.44 -11.30 -54.76
CA ILE A 3 19.24 -10.26 -54.12
C ILE A 3 18.86 -10.15 -52.62
N LYS A 4 19.85 -10.22 -51.73
CA LYS A 4 19.70 -9.77 -50.33
C LYS A 4 20.02 -8.28 -50.26
N ALA A 5 19.00 -7.44 -50.09
CA ALA A 5 19.15 -6.01 -49.84
C ALA A 5 18.30 -5.57 -48.64
N GLY A 6 18.80 -4.63 -47.85
CA GLY A 6 17.99 -3.74 -46.99
C GLY A 6 17.39 -4.34 -45.71
N LYS A 7 18.20 -4.51 -44.66
CA LYS A 7 17.69 -4.53 -43.26
C LYS A 7 18.51 -3.73 -42.23
N GLY A 8 19.70 -3.23 -42.60
CA GLY A 8 20.53 -2.41 -41.68
C GLY A 8 20.25 -0.89 -41.72
N SER A 9 19.60 -0.37 -42.76
CA SER A 9 19.43 1.08 -42.97
C SER A 9 18.26 1.66 -42.17
N SER A 10 17.15 0.93 -42.06
CA SER A 10 15.97 1.31 -41.26
C SER A 10 16.32 1.50 -39.79
N ASP A 11 16.98 0.51 -39.20
CA ASP A 11 17.22 0.43 -37.76
C ASP A 11 18.25 1.47 -37.31
N SER A 12 19.17 1.88 -38.19
CA SER A 12 20.09 2.99 -37.92
C SER A 12 19.36 4.33 -37.90
N ASN A 13 18.46 4.57 -38.87
CA ASN A 13 17.70 5.81 -38.99
C ASN A 13 16.74 6.00 -37.80
N VAL A 14 16.05 4.93 -37.36
CA VAL A 14 15.18 4.97 -36.17
C VAL A 14 15.96 5.32 -34.90
N LYS A 15 17.18 4.78 -34.72
CA LYS A 15 18.04 5.09 -33.56
C LYS A 15 18.57 6.52 -33.59
N GLU A 16 18.97 7.01 -34.76
CA GLU A 16 19.45 8.38 -34.94
C GLU A 16 18.33 9.40 -34.69
N HIS A 17 17.13 9.13 -35.22
CA HIS A 17 15.93 9.93 -34.96
C HIS A 17 15.57 9.95 -33.47
N PHE A 18 15.58 8.78 -32.80
CA PHE A 18 15.34 8.69 -31.37
C PHE A 18 16.37 9.50 -30.56
N CYS A 19 17.67 9.30 -30.82
CA CYS A 19 18.75 10.01 -30.14
C CYS A 19 18.61 11.53 -30.29
N ARG A 20 18.33 11.99 -31.51
CA ARG A 20 18.13 13.42 -31.80
C ARG A 20 16.93 13.99 -31.04
N ARG A 21 15.78 13.28 -31.05
CA ARG A 21 14.57 13.68 -30.33
C ARG A 21 14.80 13.69 -28.82
N PHE A 22 15.41 12.65 -28.26
CA PHE A 22 15.73 12.58 -26.82
C PHE A 22 16.58 13.77 -26.40
N LYS A 23 17.66 14.08 -27.13
CA LYS A 23 18.56 15.20 -26.82
C LYS A 23 17.86 16.56 -26.94
N GLN A 24 16.88 16.71 -27.82
CA GLN A 24 16.05 17.91 -27.93
C GLN A 24 15.11 18.08 -26.72
N GLU A 25 14.39 17.02 -26.34
CA GLU A 25 13.48 17.05 -25.18
C GLU A 25 14.24 17.23 -23.85
N GLU A 26 15.40 16.56 -23.68
CA GLU A 26 16.32 16.73 -22.55
C GLU A 26 16.77 18.19 -22.41
N THR A 27 17.15 18.84 -23.52
CA THR A 27 17.54 20.27 -23.51
C THR A 27 16.36 21.19 -23.20
N SER A 28 15.18 20.91 -23.80
CA SER A 28 13.94 21.66 -23.57
C SER A 28 13.49 21.61 -22.10
N LEU A 29 13.51 20.42 -21.50
CA LEU A 29 13.22 20.21 -20.08
C LEU A 29 14.21 20.97 -19.19
N GLN A 30 15.51 20.88 -19.47
CA GLN A 30 16.52 21.61 -18.71
C GLN A 30 16.32 23.14 -18.78
N GLU A 31 15.93 23.68 -19.94
CA GLU A 31 15.62 25.11 -20.10
C GLU A 31 14.36 25.53 -19.33
N GLN A 32 13.29 24.73 -19.37
CA GLN A 32 12.08 24.96 -18.56
C GLN A 32 12.39 24.93 -17.05
N MET A 33 13.22 23.98 -16.62
CA MET A 33 13.64 23.82 -15.22
C MET A 33 14.57 24.94 -14.76
N ASN A 34 15.43 25.47 -15.64
CA ASN A 34 16.21 26.68 -15.36
C ASN A 34 15.30 27.92 -15.26
N ARG A 35 14.30 28.08 -16.15
CA ARG A 35 13.29 29.15 -16.04
C ARG A 35 12.51 29.08 -14.71
N LEU A 36 12.19 27.87 -14.23
CA LEU A 36 11.56 27.64 -12.91
C LEU A 36 12.47 28.02 -11.72
N LYS A 37 13.80 28.07 -11.89
CA LYS A 37 14.77 28.49 -10.87
C LYS A 37 15.03 29.99 -10.88
N GLU A 38 15.23 30.57 -12.07
CA GLU A 38 15.72 31.95 -12.24
C GLU A 38 14.59 32.98 -12.27
N THR A 39 13.42 32.63 -12.83
CA THR A 39 12.31 33.59 -12.96
C THR A 39 11.38 33.54 -11.75
N ALA A 40 11.10 34.71 -11.15
CA ALA A 40 10.05 34.87 -10.14
C ALA A 40 8.65 34.82 -10.77
N LEU A 41 8.26 33.63 -11.23
CA LEU A 41 6.96 33.35 -11.86
C LEU A 41 5.82 33.45 -10.84
N GLN A 42 4.61 33.78 -11.30
CA GLN A 42 3.43 33.71 -10.44
C GLN A 42 3.17 32.25 -9.99
N PRO A 43 2.62 32.02 -8.79
CA PRO A 43 2.42 30.66 -8.27
C PRO A 43 1.65 29.74 -9.21
N VAL A 44 0.62 30.26 -9.90
CA VAL A 44 -0.20 29.50 -10.86
C VAL A 44 0.60 29.10 -12.11
N GLU A 45 1.38 30.02 -12.68
CA GLU A 45 2.24 29.74 -13.83
C GLU A 45 3.36 28.74 -13.46
N ARG A 46 3.90 28.86 -12.25
CA ARG A 46 4.93 27.95 -11.75
C ARG A 46 4.42 26.52 -11.59
N VAL A 47 3.20 26.34 -11.05
CA VAL A 47 2.55 25.03 -10.96
C VAL A 47 2.33 24.46 -12.36
N ASN A 48 1.71 25.21 -13.27
CA ASN A 48 1.47 24.77 -14.65
C ASN A 48 2.76 24.33 -15.38
N ILE A 49 3.84 25.12 -15.30
CA ILE A 49 5.12 24.72 -15.90
C ILE A 49 5.72 23.48 -15.20
N THR A 50 5.55 23.34 -13.88
CA THR A 50 6.00 22.13 -13.15
C THR A 50 5.24 20.88 -13.62
N ASP A 51 3.93 20.97 -13.76
CA ASP A 51 3.07 19.87 -14.25
C ASP A 51 3.39 19.52 -15.71
N GLN A 52 3.68 20.53 -16.54
CA GLN A 52 4.13 20.34 -17.92
C GLN A 52 5.50 19.63 -17.99
N CYS A 53 6.45 19.97 -17.12
CA CYS A 53 7.73 19.26 -17.02
C CYS A 53 7.53 17.80 -16.56
N LEU A 54 6.65 17.54 -15.58
CA LEU A 54 6.33 16.18 -15.12
C LEU A 54 5.73 15.33 -16.25
N ALA A 55 4.81 15.90 -17.04
CA ALA A 55 4.23 15.23 -18.20
C ALA A 55 5.29 14.89 -19.27
N SER A 56 6.17 15.85 -19.59
CA SER A 56 7.24 15.67 -20.57
C SER A 56 8.32 14.67 -20.11
N ILE A 57 8.71 14.65 -18.82
CA ILE A 57 9.60 13.62 -18.26
C ILE A 57 8.95 12.22 -18.32
N SER A 58 7.65 12.14 -18.01
CA SER A 58 6.89 10.88 -18.08
C SER A 58 6.79 10.34 -19.51
N GLN A 59 6.56 11.23 -20.49
CA GLN A 59 6.60 10.88 -21.91
C GLN A 59 8.00 10.40 -22.33
N LEU A 60 9.06 11.13 -21.96
CA LEU A 60 10.44 10.77 -22.28
C LEU A 60 10.84 9.41 -21.69
N SER A 61 10.36 9.09 -20.48
CA SER A 61 10.54 7.77 -19.85
C SER A 61 9.87 6.64 -20.65
N ASN A 62 8.63 6.86 -21.12
CA ASN A 62 7.92 5.90 -21.96
C ASN A 62 8.59 5.74 -23.33
N GLU A 63 9.03 6.83 -23.97
CA GLU A 63 9.77 6.78 -25.23
C GLU A 63 11.08 5.96 -25.09
N VAL A 64 11.83 6.11 -23.98
CA VAL A 64 13.01 5.27 -23.69
C VAL A 64 12.65 3.80 -23.49
N LYS A 65 11.53 3.51 -22.82
CA LYS A 65 11.05 2.14 -22.59
C LYS A 65 10.65 1.46 -23.90
N ASP A 66 9.92 2.14 -24.78
CA ASP A 66 9.56 1.61 -26.10
C ASP A 66 10.79 1.45 -27.00
N ALA A 67 11.75 2.37 -26.88
CA ALA A 67 13.03 2.29 -27.58
C ALA A 67 13.97 1.19 -27.07
N SER A 68 13.74 0.62 -25.87
CA SER A 68 14.58 -0.45 -25.32
C SER A 68 14.60 -1.72 -26.17
N ALA A 69 13.61 -1.92 -27.05
CA ALA A 69 13.56 -3.03 -27.99
C ALA A 69 14.62 -2.95 -29.12
N TYR A 70 15.10 -1.74 -29.45
CA TYR A 70 16.06 -1.52 -30.55
C TYR A 70 17.33 -0.76 -30.17
N LEU A 71 17.37 -0.11 -29.00
CA LEU A 71 18.56 0.57 -28.48
C LEU A 71 19.59 -0.42 -27.87
N PRO A 72 20.91 -0.17 -28.02
CA PRO A 72 21.95 -0.84 -27.25
C PRO A 72 21.78 -0.67 -25.73
N ALA A 73 22.17 -1.68 -24.95
CA ALA A 73 22.07 -1.65 -23.48
C ALA A 73 22.87 -0.51 -22.81
N TYR A 74 23.92 -0.01 -23.46
CA TYR A 74 24.67 1.19 -23.01
C TYR A 74 23.82 2.45 -23.13
N ASP A 75 23.18 2.65 -24.28
CA ASP A 75 22.31 3.81 -24.56
C ASP A 75 21.07 3.77 -23.67
N GLN A 76 20.44 2.59 -23.50
CA GLN A 76 19.31 2.39 -22.58
C GLN A 76 19.65 2.86 -21.15
N ARG A 77 20.82 2.49 -20.63
CA ARG A 77 21.28 2.95 -19.30
C ARG A 77 21.52 4.45 -19.27
N THR A 78 22.14 4.99 -20.33
CA THR A 78 22.44 6.42 -20.45
C THR A 78 21.15 7.24 -20.41
N TYR A 79 20.17 6.93 -21.26
CA TYR A 79 18.88 7.65 -21.29
C TYR A 79 18.06 7.45 -20.02
N SER A 80 18.03 6.22 -19.45
CA SER A 80 17.34 5.96 -18.18
C SER A 80 17.95 6.75 -17.01
N THR A 81 19.27 6.98 -17.03
CA THR A 81 19.97 7.78 -16.01
C THR A 81 19.70 9.28 -16.21
N ALA A 82 19.67 9.76 -17.46
CA ALA A 82 19.32 11.15 -17.78
C ALA A 82 17.87 11.48 -17.36
N VAL A 83 16.90 10.60 -17.63
CA VAL A 83 15.50 10.77 -17.19
C VAL A 83 15.40 10.84 -15.67
N ARG A 84 16.14 10.00 -14.92
CA ARG A 84 16.19 10.08 -13.45
C ARG A 84 16.81 11.38 -12.94
N SER A 85 17.88 11.85 -13.58
CA SER A 85 18.51 13.13 -13.22
C SER A 85 17.55 14.32 -13.39
N LEU A 86 16.74 14.31 -14.45
CA LEU A 86 15.72 15.34 -14.68
C LEU A 86 14.60 15.27 -13.62
N ASP A 87 14.15 14.07 -13.25
CA ASP A 87 13.13 13.89 -12.21
C ASP A 87 13.63 14.35 -10.83
N GLU A 88 14.84 13.94 -10.42
CA GLU A 88 15.48 14.35 -9.17
C GLU A 88 15.65 15.87 -9.08
N GLU A 89 16.07 16.52 -10.18
CA GLU A 89 16.24 17.96 -10.24
C GLU A 89 14.89 18.71 -10.16
N LEU A 90 13.83 18.21 -10.81
CA LEU A 90 12.49 18.81 -10.76
C LEU A 90 11.87 18.68 -9.36
N GLN A 91 12.03 17.51 -8.71
CA GLN A 91 11.66 17.32 -7.31
C GLN A 91 12.40 18.30 -6.40
N GLY A 92 13.69 18.55 -6.64
CA GLY A 92 14.48 19.56 -5.94
C GLY A 92 13.88 20.97 -6.03
N ILE A 93 13.48 21.40 -7.24
CA ILE A 93 12.82 22.69 -7.48
C ILE A 93 11.47 22.79 -6.76
N ARG A 94 10.66 21.71 -6.81
CA ARG A 94 9.36 21.62 -6.13
C ARG A 94 9.52 21.74 -4.60
N ASN A 95 10.46 20.99 -4.03
CA ASN A 95 10.74 20.98 -2.59
C ASN A 95 11.28 22.33 -2.07
N ALA A 96 12.14 23.00 -2.85
CA ALA A 96 12.61 24.35 -2.53
C ALA A 96 11.50 25.42 -2.54
N SER A 97 10.39 25.14 -3.24
CA SER A 97 9.26 26.06 -3.44
C SER A 97 8.08 25.84 -2.48
N ALA A 98 8.11 24.79 -1.66
CA ALA A 98 7.01 24.45 -0.76
C ALA A 98 6.87 25.45 0.42
N PRO A 99 5.66 25.97 0.72
CA PRO A 99 5.47 26.94 1.78
C PRO A 99 5.67 26.32 3.17
N LYS A 100 6.74 26.75 3.87
CA LYS A 100 7.04 26.32 5.26
C LYS A 100 5.88 26.69 6.19
N ARG A 101 5.14 25.67 6.68
CA ARG A 101 3.98 25.81 7.58
C ARG A 101 4.35 26.56 8.88
N ARG A 102 4.04 27.86 8.97
CA ARG A 102 4.21 28.69 10.17
C ARG A 102 2.95 28.71 11.05
N PHE A 103 2.57 27.55 11.60
CA PHE A 103 1.48 27.46 12.59
C PHE A 103 1.89 26.62 13.80
N ALA A 104 2.64 27.24 14.71
CA ALA A 104 2.91 26.70 16.04
C ALA A 104 1.97 27.37 17.06
N PHE A 105 0.96 26.64 17.53
CA PHE A 105 0.08 27.11 18.60
C PHE A 105 0.84 27.11 19.93
N LYS A 106 1.08 28.31 20.50
CA LYS A 106 1.64 28.46 21.85
C LYS A 106 0.60 28.09 22.90
N LYS A 107 0.89 27.07 23.71
CA LYS A 107 0.15 26.80 24.96
C LYS A 107 0.68 27.72 26.06
N ASN A 108 -0.10 28.72 26.46
CA ASN A 108 0.25 29.57 27.59
C ASN A 108 0.05 28.83 28.92
N VAL A 109 1.01 28.95 29.83
CA VAL A 109 0.91 28.53 31.23
C VAL A 109 0.88 29.76 32.12
N ALA A 110 -0.20 29.92 32.88
CA ALA A 110 -0.36 30.86 33.98
C ALA A 110 -1.59 30.45 34.80
N GLN A 111 -1.71 30.63 36.12
CA GLN A 111 -0.73 30.94 37.18
C GLN A 111 -1.48 30.88 38.53
N LYS A 112 -0.84 30.38 39.60
CA LYS A 112 -1.04 30.66 41.06
C LYS A 112 -0.78 29.39 41.89
N ASN A 113 -0.26 29.44 43.12
CA ASN A 113 0.64 30.40 43.79
C ASN A 113 1.21 29.72 45.05
N SER A 114 2.48 29.96 45.37
CA SER A 114 3.04 30.38 46.69
C SER A 114 2.42 29.79 47.98
N ALA A 115 3.13 29.19 48.95
CA ALA A 115 4.56 28.91 49.21
C ALA A 115 4.64 27.71 50.23
N ASN A 116 5.69 27.35 51.00
CA ASN A 116 7.00 27.94 51.34
C ASN A 116 7.97 26.85 51.90
N SER A 117 9.26 27.20 52.10
CA SER A 117 10.26 26.60 53.01
C SER A 117 10.69 25.13 52.89
N SER A 118 11.89 24.96 52.32
CA SER A 118 13.08 24.29 52.91
C SER A 118 12.90 23.06 53.83
N ASN A 119 13.37 21.90 53.35
CA ASN A 119 14.65 21.32 53.79
C ASN A 119 15.03 20.06 52.98
N GLU A 120 16.24 20.07 52.41
CA GLU A 120 17.14 18.91 52.28
C GLU A 120 17.98 18.85 53.58
N PRO A 121 18.55 17.72 54.05
CA PRO A 121 19.37 16.87 53.18
C PRO A 121 19.44 15.34 53.42
N SER A 122 19.77 14.64 52.32
CA SER A 122 20.83 13.61 52.18
C SER A 122 20.80 12.21 52.85
N GLU A 123 21.51 11.31 52.16
CA GLU A 123 22.01 9.96 52.51
C GLU A 123 20.97 8.82 52.42
N ASP A 124 20.95 8.00 51.36
CA ASP A 124 21.98 7.14 50.75
C ASP A 124 22.39 5.94 51.62
N PHE A 125 22.07 4.73 51.16
CA PHE A 125 22.95 3.56 51.29
C PHE A 125 22.50 2.40 50.37
N SER A 126 23.42 1.93 49.54
CA SER A 126 23.40 0.60 48.90
C SER A 126 23.04 -0.53 49.90
N GLY A 127 22.38 -1.63 49.54
CA GLY A 127 22.32 -2.33 48.25
C GLY A 127 23.14 -3.63 48.34
N GLN A 128 22.58 -4.78 47.92
CA GLN A 128 23.41 -5.97 47.68
C GLN A 128 22.73 -7.02 46.77
N SER A 129 23.47 -7.41 45.73
CA SER A 129 23.20 -8.56 44.86
C SER A 129 23.84 -9.82 45.45
N ARG A 130 23.26 -10.99 45.18
CA ARG A 130 24.03 -12.24 45.05
C ARG A 130 23.34 -13.23 44.10
N ALA A 131 24.14 -14.03 43.41
CA ALA A 131 23.76 -14.76 42.19
C ALA A 131 24.18 -16.25 42.22
N ALA A 132 23.94 -16.95 41.09
CA ALA A 132 24.32 -18.34 40.75
C ALA A 132 23.40 -19.45 41.33
N THR A 133 23.02 -20.57 40.67
CA THR A 133 23.19 -21.16 39.30
C THR A 133 21.87 -21.85 38.87
N GLY A 134 21.58 -22.23 37.62
CA GLY A 134 22.29 -22.08 36.33
C GLY A 134 22.65 -23.41 35.62
N ASP A 135 21.85 -23.88 34.65
CA ASP A 135 22.21 -24.94 33.67
C ASP A 135 21.53 -24.73 32.29
N SER A 136 22.01 -25.38 31.23
CA SER A 136 21.84 -24.99 29.82
C SER A 136 21.13 -26.00 28.91
N ALA A 137 20.42 -25.51 27.89
CA ALA A 137 20.15 -26.25 26.66
C ALA A 137 20.24 -25.32 25.43
N LYS A 138 20.90 -25.77 24.36
CA LYS A 138 21.29 -24.97 23.19
C LYS A 138 20.25 -25.03 22.06
N ILE A 139 19.95 -23.89 21.43
CA ILE A 139 19.58 -23.82 20.00
C ILE A 139 20.40 -22.70 19.34
N ALA A 140 20.77 -22.91 18.07
CA ALA A 140 21.81 -22.14 17.38
C ALA A 140 21.32 -20.83 16.75
N PHE A 141 22.24 -19.87 16.67
CA PHE A 141 22.10 -18.57 15.99
C PHE A 141 22.01 -18.71 14.47
N LEU A 142 21.24 -17.81 13.84
CA LEU A 142 21.43 -17.36 12.46
C LEU A 142 20.83 -15.95 12.26
N ASN A 143 21.66 -14.95 12.54
CA ASN A 143 21.67 -13.55 12.07
C ASN A 143 20.33 -12.79 11.87
N GLU A 144 19.99 -12.00 12.88
CA GLU A 144 19.43 -10.65 12.69
C GLU A 144 20.47 -9.71 12.03
N PRO A 145 20.06 -8.72 11.22
CA PRO A 145 20.77 -7.45 11.07
C PRO A 145 20.09 -6.35 11.92
N ASP A 146 20.88 -5.57 12.65
CA ASP A 146 20.38 -4.55 13.59
C ASP A 146 19.38 -3.55 12.97
N TYR A 147 18.30 -3.32 13.71
CA TYR A 147 17.32 -2.27 13.49
C TYR A 147 17.76 -1.01 14.25
N ASP A 148 18.16 0.05 13.52
CA ASP A 148 18.24 1.40 14.08
C ASP A 148 17.08 2.25 13.56
N SER A 149 16.36 2.85 14.50
CA SER A 149 15.08 3.53 14.27
C SER A 149 15.19 5.02 14.50
N SER A 150 14.90 5.81 13.45
CA SER A 150 14.45 7.19 13.66
C SER A 150 13.58 7.72 12.50
N ASP A 151 12.27 7.78 12.80
CA ASP A 151 11.34 8.87 12.47
C ASP A 151 11.10 9.39 11.03
N GLN A 152 9.85 9.13 10.60
CA GLN A 152 8.85 10.12 10.15
C GLN A 152 8.79 10.66 8.70
N LYS A 153 7.53 10.69 8.21
CA LYS A 153 6.93 11.58 7.18
C LYS A 153 7.51 11.43 5.75
N GLY A 154 6.75 11.08 4.70
CA GLY A 154 5.31 10.92 4.54
C GLY A 154 4.71 11.96 3.60
N ASN A 155 4.02 11.49 2.54
CA ASN A 155 3.16 12.26 1.61
C ASN A 155 3.84 13.31 0.70
N GLN A 156 3.36 13.64 -0.51
CA GLN A 156 2.36 13.03 -1.42
C GLN A 156 2.45 13.68 -2.84
N ASP A 157 1.54 13.31 -3.73
CA ASP A 157 1.03 14.06 -4.90
C ASP A 157 1.81 14.09 -6.23
N SER A 158 1.20 13.88 -7.41
CA SER A 158 -0.03 13.17 -7.86
C SER A 158 -0.31 13.60 -9.31
N LEU A 159 -0.47 12.70 -10.28
CA LEU A 159 -1.16 13.00 -11.55
C LEU A 159 -1.88 11.75 -12.09
N ASP A 160 -3.21 11.87 -12.11
CA ASP A 160 -4.21 11.31 -13.03
C ASP A 160 -3.83 10.12 -13.95
N ALA A 161 -3.40 9.01 -13.35
CA ALA A 161 -3.63 7.68 -13.92
C ALA A 161 -4.94 7.15 -13.35
N GLY A 162 -5.79 6.55 -14.21
CA GLY A 162 -7.04 5.92 -13.78
C GLY A 162 -6.84 4.88 -12.67
N PRO A 163 -7.90 4.49 -11.93
CA PRO A 163 -7.79 3.82 -10.63
C PRO A 163 -7.16 2.43 -10.64
N VAL A 164 -6.76 1.90 -11.81
CA VAL A 164 -5.96 0.69 -11.96
C VAL A 164 -4.73 1.02 -12.81
N SER A 165 -3.54 0.99 -12.20
CA SER A 165 -2.28 1.05 -12.93
C SER A 165 -1.61 -0.32 -12.93
N GLY A 166 -1.45 -0.89 -14.13
CA GLY A 166 -0.84 -2.19 -14.37
C GLY A 166 0.58 -2.06 -14.91
N ALA A 167 1.57 -2.10 -14.03
CA ALA A 167 2.93 -2.46 -14.44
C ALA A 167 3.00 -3.98 -14.66
N ALA A 168 3.93 -4.46 -15.50
CA ALA A 168 4.06 -5.89 -15.78
C ALA A 168 4.29 -6.69 -14.48
N GLY A 169 3.26 -7.39 -14.01
CA GLY A 169 3.27 -8.18 -12.77
C GLY A 169 2.76 -7.48 -11.50
N ALA A 170 2.33 -6.21 -11.55
CA ALA A 170 1.81 -5.49 -10.38
C ALA A 170 0.55 -4.66 -10.69
N ILE A 171 -0.51 -4.88 -9.90
CA ILE A 171 -1.80 -4.19 -9.99
C ILE A 171 -1.90 -3.22 -8.81
N THR A 172 -2.15 -1.94 -9.07
CA THR A 172 -2.37 -0.94 -8.01
C THR A 172 -3.75 -0.32 -8.13
N ILE A 173 -4.53 -0.40 -7.05
CA ILE A 173 -5.81 0.30 -6.86
C ILE A 173 -5.59 1.41 -5.85
N THR A 174 -5.87 2.67 -6.22
CA THR A 174 -5.57 3.82 -5.36
C THR A 174 -6.63 4.92 -5.43
N SER A 175 -6.73 5.69 -4.34
CA SER A 175 -7.38 7.00 -4.32
C SER A 175 -8.88 6.97 -4.66
N LEU A 176 -9.58 5.92 -4.23
CA LEU A 176 -11.02 5.79 -4.37
C LEU A 176 -11.70 6.40 -3.13
N SER A 177 -12.69 7.27 -3.34
CA SER A 177 -13.60 7.72 -2.28
C SER A 177 -15.04 7.65 -2.77
N SER A 178 -15.97 7.13 -1.96
CA SER A 178 -17.41 7.10 -2.27
C SER A 178 -17.76 6.38 -3.59
N THR A 179 -17.05 5.28 -3.90
CA THR A 179 -17.25 4.49 -5.13
C THR A 179 -17.25 2.98 -4.92
N HIS A 180 -17.80 2.26 -5.91
CA HIS A 180 -17.59 0.83 -6.10
C HIS A 180 -16.61 0.58 -7.25
N HIS A 181 -15.63 -0.30 -7.06
CA HIS A 181 -14.64 -0.68 -8.05
C HIS A 181 -14.45 -2.20 -8.11
N ARG A 182 -14.61 -2.79 -9.29
CA ARG A 182 -14.34 -4.22 -9.53
C ARG A 182 -13.15 -4.38 -10.46
N LEU A 183 -12.23 -5.29 -10.12
CA LEU A 183 -11.15 -5.70 -11.00
C LEU A 183 -11.64 -6.82 -11.94
N GLU A 184 -11.56 -6.59 -13.25
CA GLU A 184 -11.93 -7.60 -14.24
C GLU A 184 -10.89 -8.74 -14.30
N SER A 185 -11.36 -9.97 -14.50
CA SER A 185 -10.54 -11.18 -14.66
C SER A 185 -9.35 -11.04 -15.63
N ALA A 186 -9.52 -10.25 -16.69
CA ALA A 186 -8.53 -10.04 -17.75
C ALA A 186 -7.30 -9.23 -17.30
N SER A 187 -7.41 -8.49 -16.19
CA SER A 187 -6.31 -7.67 -15.65
C SER A 187 -5.34 -8.46 -14.75
N SER A 188 -5.64 -9.73 -14.44
CA SER A 188 -4.93 -10.53 -13.44
C SER A 188 -4.08 -11.64 -14.06
N GLU A 189 -2.80 -11.33 -14.30
CA GLU A 189 -1.79 -12.36 -14.58
C GLU A 189 -1.51 -13.21 -13.33
N PRO A 190 -1.41 -14.56 -13.44
CA PRO A 190 -1.15 -15.43 -12.30
C PRO A 190 0.17 -15.08 -11.60
N GLY A 191 0.15 -14.94 -10.27
CA GLY A 191 1.33 -14.53 -9.52
C GLY A 191 1.69 -13.05 -9.60
N SER A 192 0.82 -12.20 -10.19
CA SER A 192 0.92 -10.75 -10.01
C SER A 192 0.78 -10.36 -8.52
N SER A 193 1.36 -9.25 -8.13
CA SER A 193 1.15 -8.65 -6.79
C SER A 193 0.10 -7.56 -6.86
N ILE A 194 -0.73 -7.42 -5.83
CA ILE A 194 -1.78 -6.40 -5.79
C ILE A 194 -1.62 -5.46 -4.58
N SER A 195 -1.77 -4.17 -4.83
CA SER A 195 -1.70 -3.11 -3.83
C SER A 195 -2.99 -2.29 -3.85
N ILE A 196 -3.61 -2.13 -2.68
CA ILE A 196 -4.84 -1.36 -2.47
C ILE A 196 -4.49 -0.25 -1.48
N THR A 197 -4.58 1.02 -1.88
CA THR A 197 -4.09 2.12 -1.04
C THR A 197 -4.98 3.36 -1.09
N LYS A 198 -5.15 4.08 0.04
CA LYS A 198 -5.96 5.32 0.11
C LYS A 198 -7.39 5.10 -0.39
N ILE A 199 -8.11 4.19 0.25
CA ILE A 199 -9.50 3.87 -0.07
C ILE A 199 -10.39 4.38 1.08
N ASP A 200 -11.47 5.06 0.73
CA ASP A 200 -12.31 5.78 1.69
C ASP A 200 -13.79 5.60 1.32
N HIS A 201 -14.66 5.26 2.27
CA HIS A 201 -16.10 5.07 2.04
C HIS A 201 -16.43 4.29 0.76
N SER A 202 -15.77 3.14 0.51
CA SER A 202 -15.73 2.51 -0.81
C SER A 202 -15.83 0.98 -0.76
N ALA A 203 -16.24 0.38 -1.88
CA ALA A 203 -16.31 -1.07 -2.03
C ALA A 203 -15.41 -1.54 -3.18
N VAL A 204 -14.43 -2.41 -2.87
CA VAL A 204 -13.45 -2.95 -3.83
C VAL A 204 -13.62 -4.46 -3.98
N ASP A 205 -13.86 -4.92 -5.19
CA ASP A 205 -14.13 -6.32 -5.53
C ASP A 205 -13.06 -6.94 -6.43
N LEU A 206 -12.30 -7.89 -5.86
CA LEU A 206 -11.29 -8.70 -6.55
C LEU A 206 -11.71 -10.19 -6.64
N SER A 207 -12.97 -10.52 -6.42
CA SER A 207 -13.47 -11.91 -6.29
C SER A 207 -13.17 -12.81 -7.50
N ASP A 208 -13.12 -12.25 -8.71
CA ASP A 208 -12.81 -12.97 -9.94
C ASP A 208 -11.39 -13.61 -9.95
N SER A 209 -10.46 -13.08 -9.16
CA SER A 209 -9.07 -13.58 -9.06
C SER A 209 -8.92 -14.91 -8.30
N LEU A 210 -9.98 -15.48 -7.72
CA LEU A 210 -9.88 -16.73 -6.94
C LEU A 210 -9.34 -17.92 -7.74
N SER A 211 -9.57 -17.92 -9.06
CA SER A 211 -9.03 -18.92 -9.99
C SER A 211 -7.53 -18.71 -10.28
N ARG A 212 -7.05 -17.46 -10.27
CA ARG A 212 -5.70 -17.00 -10.64
C ARG A 212 -5.09 -16.19 -9.49
N PRO A 213 -4.48 -16.85 -8.49
CA PRO A 213 -4.12 -16.18 -7.26
C PRO A 213 -2.97 -15.19 -7.44
N PHE A 214 -3.06 -14.09 -6.71
CA PHE A 214 -1.98 -13.12 -6.55
C PHE A 214 -0.79 -13.74 -5.79
N ALA A 215 0.44 -13.30 -6.06
CA ALA A 215 1.60 -13.68 -5.26
C ALA A 215 1.59 -13.01 -3.88
N THR A 216 1.32 -11.71 -3.84
CA THR A 216 1.24 -10.91 -2.60
C THR A 216 0.06 -9.93 -2.65
N LEU A 217 -0.41 -9.53 -1.47
CA LEU A 217 -1.45 -8.53 -1.26
C LEU A 217 -0.93 -7.48 -0.28
N ALA A 218 -1.02 -6.21 -0.64
CA ALA A 218 -0.81 -5.07 0.24
C ALA A 218 -2.10 -4.25 0.33
N ILE A 219 -2.52 -3.90 1.55
CA ILE A 219 -3.64 -2.99 1.83
C ILE A 219 -3.10 -1.91 2.76
N ASN A 220 -3.24 -0.63 2.39
CA ASN A 220 -2.69 0.47 3.18
C ASN A 220 -3.62 1.69 3.22
N SER A 221 -3.87 2.27 4.38
CA SER A 221 -4.69 3.49 4.53
C SER A 221 -6.10 3.31 3.93
N VAL A 222 -6.94 2.50 4.58
CA VAL A 222 -8.32 2.20 4.14
C VAL A 222 -9.31 2.52 5.26
N THR A 223 -10.34 3.31 4.97
CA THR A 223 -11.33 3.74 5.97
C THR A 223 -12.76 3.48 5.46
N GLU A 224 -13.65 3.06 6.36
CA GLU A 224 -15.10 2.91 6.09
C GLU A 224 -15.42 2.15 4.79
N SER A 225 -14.67 1.06 4.53
CA SER A 225 -14.70 0.37 3.23
C SER A 225 -14.93 -1.14 3.33
N LEU A 226 -15.46 -1.72 2.25
CA LEU A 226 -15.56 -3.17 2.02
C LEU A 226 -14.49 -3.60 1.01
N ILE A 227 -13.54 -4.45 1.41
CA ILE A 227 -12.48 -4.94 0.51
C ILE A 227 -12.55 -6.48 0.37
N ILE A 228 -12.85 -6.94 -0.83
CA ILE A 228 -12.88 -8.36 -1.22
C ILE A 228 -11.58 -8.68 -1.95
N CYS A 229 -10.66 -9.38 -1.28
CA CYS A 229 -9.26 -9.42 -1.70
C CYS A 229 -8.90 -10.53 -2.70
N GLY A 230 -9.84 -11.41 -3.04
CA GLY A 230 -9.55 -12.58 -3.87
C GLY A 230 -8.65 -13.62 -3.17
N ARG A 231 -7.89 -14.40 -3.95
CA ARG A 231 -6.97 -15.42 -3.42
C ARG A 231 -5.52 -14.98 -3.53
N THR A 232 -4.79 -14.96 -2.42
CA THR A 232 -3.36 -14.70 -2.37
C THR A 232 -2.59 -15.98 -2.03
N SER A 233 -1.62 -16.34 -2.87
CA SER A 233 -0.74 -17.52 -2.71
C SER A 233 0.42 -17.28 -1.73
N GLY A 234 0.65 -16.05 -1.29
CA GLY A 234 1.70 -15.67 -0.34
C GLY A 234 1.15 -14.85 0.82
N ALA A 235 1.87 -13.78 1.17
CA ALA A 235 1.56 -12.92 2.30
C ALA A 235 0.53 -11.82 1.94
N ALA A 236 -0.36 -11.54 2.89
CA ALA A 236 -1.17 -10.34 2.95
C ALA A 236 -0.60 -9.40 4.02
N HIS A 237 -0.29 -8.17 3.63
CA HIS A 237 0.15 -7.09 4.51
C HIS A 237 -0.95 -6.03 4.56
N ILE A 238 -1.43 -5.69 5.75
CA ILE A 238 -2.60 -4.84 5.98
C ILE A 238 -2.20 -3.76 7.00
N THR A 239 -2.16 -2.50 6.60
CA THR A 239 -1.67 -1.40 7.45
C THR A 239 -2.63 -0.22 7.46
N GLY A 240 -2.91 0.35 8.64
CA GLY A 240 -3.73 1.56 8.76
C GLY A 240 -5.14 1.39 8.16
N VAL A 241 -5.83 0.31 8.51
CA VAL A 241 -7.22 0.06 8.10
C VAL A 241 -8.16 0.34 9.26
N GLU A 242 -9.18 1.17 9.07
CA GLU A 242 -10.13 1.57 10.12
C GLU A 242 -11.59 1.37 9.68
N ASN A 243 -12.46 0.99 10.61
CA ASN A 243 -13.92 0.86 10.43
C ASN A 243 -14.32 0.08 9.14
N SER A 244 -13.57 -0.96 8.76
CA SER A 244 -13.69 -1.61 7.46
C SER A 244 -13.91 -3.11 7.55
N THR A 245 -14.58 -3.68 6.54
CA THR A 245 -14.77 -5.14 6.41
C THR A 245 -13.86 -5.70 5.33
N LEU A 246 -13.03 -6.67 5.69
CA LEU A 246 -12.03 -7.29 4.83
C LEU A 246 -12.35 -8.77 4.62
N ILE A 247 -12.31 -9.24 3.37
CA ILE A 247 -12.48 -10.65 3.02
C ILE A 247 -11.18 -11.15 2.39
N VAL A 248 -10.41 -11.92 3.16
CA VAL A 248 -8.99 -12.21 2.91
C VAL A 248 -8.76 -13.72 2.87
N TRP A 249 -8.12 -14.19 1.80
CA TRP A 249 -7.55 -15.54 1.72
C TRP A 249 -6.06 -15.43 1.38
N SER A 250 -5.20 -15.80 2.32
CA SER A 250 -3.74 -15.78 2.15
C SER A 250 -3.04 -17.00 2.76
N ARG A 251 -1.73 -17.14 2.55
CA ARG A 251 -0.89 -18.10 3.30
C ARG A 251 -0.39 -17.51 4.61
N GLN A 252 -0.03 -16.24 4.62
CA GLN A 252 0.36 -15.47 5.79
C GLN A 252 -0.45 -14.17 5.83
N MET A 253 -0.72 -13.65 7.02
CA MET A 253 -1.35 -12.34 7.21
C MET A 253 -0.61 -11.59 8.30
N ARG A 254 -0.25 -10.34 8.02
CA ARG A 254 0.22 -9.37 9.01
C ARG A 254 -0.67 -8.14 8.96
N MET A 255 -1.14 -7.69 10.11
CA MET A 255 -2.02 -6.54 10.26
C MET A 255 -1.43 -5.54 11.26
N HIS A 256 -1.28 -4.28 10.86
CA HIS A 256 -0.58 -3.25 11.65
C HIS A 256 -1.39 -1.95 11.72
N GLU A 257 -1.44 -1.27 12.87
CA GLU A 257 -2.13 0.01 13.06
C GLU A 257 -3.64 0.03 12.69
N CYS A 258 -4.32 -1.13 12.70
CA CYS A 258 -5.71 -1.25 12.25
C CYS A 258 -6.74 -1.18 13.40
N LYS A 259 -7.94 -0.63 13.14
CA LYS A 259 -8.97 -0.41 14.16
C LYS A 259 -10.38 -0.80 13.70
N SER A 260 -11.15 -1.44 14.60
CA SER A 260 -12.57 -1.75 14.41
C SER A 260 -12.91 -2.65 13.21
N CYS A 261 -11.94 -3.37 12.65
CA CYS A 261 -12.16 -4.15 11.41
C CYS A 261 -12.90 -5.47 11.66
N LEU A 262 -13.77 -5.85 10.72
CA LEU A 262 -14.33 -7.21 10.61
C LEU A 262 -13.56 -7.96 9.51
N VAL A 263 -12.91 -9.08 9.85
CA VAL A 263 -12.02 -9.80 8.93
C VAL A 263 -12.51 -11.22 8.72
N TYR A 264 -13.05 -11.48 7.53
CA TYR A 264 -13.37 -12.83 7.03
C TYR A 264 -12.09 -13.48 6.51
N LEU A 265 -11.49 -14.35 7.31
CA LEU A 265 -10.12 -14.82 7.09
C LEU A 265 -10.04 -16.32 6.76
N ARG A 266 -9.24 -16.63 5.74
CA ARG A 266 -8.61 -17.95 5.56
C ARG A 266 -7.10 -17.75 5.53
N CYS A 267 -6.39 -18.25 6.54
CA CYS A 267 -4.94 -18.13 6.63
C CYS A 267 -4.25 -19.48 6.76
N GLY A 268 -3.24 -19.74 5.92
CA GLY A 268 -2.42 -20.95 5.95
C GLY A 268 -1.40 -21.03 7.09
N SER A 269 -1.32 -20.01 7.93
CA SER A 269 -0.45 -19.88 9.11
C SER A 269 -1.12 -19.01 10.17
N ARG A 270 -0.56 -18.95 11.38
CA ARG A 270 -1.06 -18.08 12.46
C ARG A 270 -1.00 -16.61 11.99
N PRO A 271 -2.14 -15.89 11.95
CA PRO A 271 -2.16 -14.47 11.60
C PRO A 271 -1.45 -13.66 12.67
N ILE A 272 -0.73 -12.60 12.29
CA ILE A 272 -0.06 -11.71 13.25
C ILE A 272 -0.72 -10.34 13.21
N ILE A 273 -0.99 -9.76 14.38
CA ILE A 273 -1.42 -8.37 14.53
C ILE A 273 -0.44 -7.57 15.39
N GLU A 274 -0.33 -6.27 15.15
CA GLU A 274 0.50 -5.34 15.91
C GLU A 274 -0.17 -3.95 15.92
N ASP A 275 -0.14 -3.21 17.04
CA ASP A 275 -0.79 -1.89 17.19
C ASP A 275 -2.28 -1.83 16.75
N CYS A 276 -2.94 -2.98 16.75
CA CYS A 276 -4.33 -3.12 16.33
C CYS A 276 -5.31 -3.02 17.51
N LYS A 277 -6.57 -2.68 17.24
CA LYS A 277 -7.62 -2.63 18.29
C LYS A 277 -9.02 -2.96 17.76
N GLY A 278 -9.74 -3.83 18.46
CA GLY A 278 -11.14 -4.15 18.14
C GLY A 278 -11.29 -4.96 16.85
N ILE A 279 -10.29 -5.79 16.52
CA ILE A 279 -10.33 -6.64 15.33
C ILE A 279 -11.21 -7.86 15.60
N ARG A 280 -12.14 -8.14 14.69
CA ARG A 280 -13.09 -9.26 14.81
C ARG A 280 -12.84 -10.23 13.67
N PHE A 281 -12.29 -11.40 13.97
CA PHE A 281 -12.04 -12.45 12.98
C PHE A 281 -13.25 -13.38 12.87
N THR A 282 -13.59 -13.78 11.66
CA THR A 282 -14.67 -14.73 11.35
C THR A 282 -14.17 -15.68 10.26
N PRO A 283 -14.55 -16.97 10.25
CA PRO A 283 -14.06 -17.90 9.26
C PRO A 283 -14.53 -17.48 7.86
N PHE A 284 -13.60 -17.49 6.91
CA PHE A 284 -13.90 -17.21 5.49
C PHE A 284 -15.09 -18.02 4.99
N GLN A 285 -16.13 -17.32 4.54
CA GLN A 285 -17.30 -17.94 3.95
C GLN A 285 -17.02 -18.32 2.50
N PRO A 286 -17.33 -19.55 2.05
CA PRO A 286 -17.26 -19.94 0.64
C PRO A 286 -18.43 -19.35 -0.15
N VAL A 287 -18.48 -18.01 -0.16
CA VAL A 287 -19.41 -17.14 -0.89
C VAL A 287 -19.13 -17.18 -2.39
N TYR A 288 -17.90 -17.51 -2.76
CA TYR A 288 -17.40 -17.54 -4.12
C TYR A 288 -17.16 -18.98 -4.59
N ASN A 289 -17.29 -19.22 -5.90
CA ASN A 289 -17.20 -20.52 -6.59
C ASN A 289 -15.88 -21.29 -6.35
N THR A 290 -15.72 -21.82 -5.15
CA THR A 290 -14.81 -22.90 -4.81
C THR A 290 -15.66 -24.12 -4.55
N THR A 291 -15.88 -24.91 -5.60
CA THR A 291 -16.35 -26.28 -5.45
C THR A 291 -15.48 -26.98 -4.40
N GLU A 292 -16.05 -27.81 -3.52
CA GLU A 292 -15.30 -28.36 -2.39
C GLU A 292 -14.06 -29.16 -2.82
N SER A 293 -14.08 -29.72 -4.02
CA SER A 293 -12.94 -30.37 -4.69
C SER A 293 -11.74 -29.46 -4.98
N SER A 294 -11.90 -28.14 -4.91
CA SER A 294 -10.85 -27.12 -5.12
C SER A 294 -10.29 -26.52 -3.82
N ARG A 295 -10.89 -26.81 -2.66
CA ARG A 295 -10.43 -26.30 -1.36
C ARG A 295 -9.05 -26.91 -1.05
N PRO A 296 -7.98 -26.10 -0.91
CA PRO A 296 -6.65 -26.65 -0.63
C PRO A 296 -6.64 -27.34 0.73
N LYS A 297 -6.02 -28.54 0.81
CA LYS A 297 -5.77 -29.30 2.06
C LYS A 297 -4.86 -28.57 3.08
N SER A 298 -4.52 -27.31 2.83
CA SER A 298 -3.76 -26.45 3.73
C SER A 298 -4.53 -26.24 5.05
N PRO A 299 -3.83 -26.10 6.19
CA PRO A 299 -4.47 -25.68 7.44
C PRO A 299 -5.19 -24.34 7.27
N ASN A 300 -6.15 -24.08 8.15
CA ASN A 300 -6.82 -22.79 8.27
C ASN A 300 -6.72 -22.34 9.73
N MET A 301 -5.83 -21.39 10.02
CA MET A 301 -5.51 -20.89 11.37
C MET A 301 -6.11 -19.50 11.63
N TRP A 302 -7.25 -19.19 11.00
CA TRP A 302 -7.94 -17.89 11.07
C TRP A 302 -8.24 -17.39 12.50
N ASP A 303 -8.35 -18.32 13.45
CA ASP A 303 -8.69 -18.15 14.87
C ASP A 303 -7.47 -18.16 15.81
N GLN A 304 -6.27 -18.47 15.31
CA GLN A 304 -5.05 -18.65 16.11
C GLN A 304 -4.12 -17.45 15.99
N VAL A 305 -4.66 -16.25 16.19
CA VAL A 305 -3.97 -14.98 15.99
C VAL A 305 -2.91 -14.73 17.08
N ASP A 306 -1.73 -14.27 16.67
CA ASP A 306 -0.68 -13.76 17.54
C ASP A 306 -0.73 -12.23 17.58
N ASP A 307 -0.91 -11.65 18.76
CA ASP A 307 -0.75 -10.21 18.98
C ASP A 307 0.68 -9.92 19.44
N PHE A 308 1.48 -9.35 18.55
CA PHE A 308 2.94 -9.25 18.70
C PHE A 308 3.36 -8.41 19.91
N LYS A 309 2.56 -7.40 20.30
CA LYS A 309 2.85 -6.53 21.44
C LYS A 309 2.17 -6.99 22.74
N TRP A 310 1.39 -8.07 22.70
CA TRP A 310 0.72 -8.62 23.88
C TRP A 310 1.56 -9.69 24.58
N LEU A 311 2.46 -9.25 25.45
CA LEU A 311 3.40 -10.11 26.18
C LEU A 311 2.78 -10.85 27.40
N ARG A 312 1.45 -10.90 27.52
CA ARG A 312 0.74 -11.53 28.65
C ARG A 312 0.17 -12.88 28.25
N ALA A 313 0.08 -13.81 29.21
CA ALA A 313 -0.43 -15.16 28.98
C ALA A 313 -1.96 -15.24 28.79
N GLU A 314 -2.70 -14.19 29.13
CA GLU A 314 -4.15 -14.09 28.88
C GLU A 314 -4.45 -13.69 27.43
N HIS A 315 -5.68 -13.94 26.97
CA HIS A 315 -6.12 -13.54 25.64
C HIS A 315 -6.00 -12.02 25.42
N SER A 316 -5.51 -11.59 24.25
CA SER A 316 -5.36 -10.16 23.94
C SER A 316 -6.73 -9.48 23.77
N PRO A 317 -6.99 -8.34 24.43
CA PRO A 317 -8.23 -7.58 24.25
C PRO A 317 -8.32 -6.88 22.89
N ASN A 318 -7.25 -6.89 22.09
CA ASN A 318 -7.20 -6.21 20.79
C ASN A 318 -7.95 -6.97 19.68
N TRP A 319 -8.19 -8.26 19.86
CA TRP A 319 -8.91 -9.09 18.89
C TRP A 319 -9.86 -10.09 19.52
N SER A 320 -10.82 -10.56 18.72
CA SER A 320 -11.82 -11.57 19.11
C SER A 320 -12.24 -12.40 17.90
N THR A 321 -12.89 -13.53 18.14
CA THR A 321 -13.53 -14.33 17.09
C THR A 321 -15.05 -14.18 17.11
N LEU A 322 -15.66 -14.28 15.94
CA LEU A 322 -17.09 -14.38 15.72
C LEU A 322 -17.39 -15.64 14.91
N GLN A 323 -18.51 -16.29 15.21
CA GLN A 323 -19.02 -17.42 14.45
C GLN A 323 -19.99 -16.96 13.36
N PRO A 324 -20.16 -17.73 12.27
CA PRO A 324 -21.13 -17.41 11.23
C PRO A 324 -22.55 -17.37 11.79
N GLY A 325 -23.21 -16.21 11.71
CA GLY A 325 -24.55 -15.99 12.25
C GLY A 325 -24.60 -15.14 13.52
N ASP A 326 -23.45 -14.84 14.15
CA ASP A 326 -23.40 -13.86 15.24
C ASP A 326 -23.82 -12.47 14.73
N GLU A 327 -24.45 -11.66 15.58
CA GLU A 327 -24.99 -10.32 15.24
C GLU A 327 -23.94 -9.37 14.64
N GLY A 328 -22.67 -9.53 15.04
CA GLY A 328 -21.53 -8.78 14.53
C GLY A 328 -21.05 -9.21 13.13
N THR A 329 -21.62 -10.26 12.55
CA THR A 329 -21.30 -10.77 11.21
C THR A 329 -22.35 -10.35 10.16
N ILE A 330 -21.95 -10.37 8.90
CA ILE A 330 -22.85 -10.26 7.74
C ILE A 330 -23.76 -11.50 7.71
N GLY A 331 -25.08 -11.28 7.77
CA GLY A 331 -26.08 -12.35 7.71
C GLY A 331 -26.24 -12.97 6.32
N SER A 332 -26.90 -14.13 6.24
CA SER A 332 -27.06 -14.89 4.98
C SER A 332 -27.79 -14.11 3.87
N GLY A 333 -28.88 -13.41 4.20
CA GLY A 333 -29.59 -12.54 3.24
C GLY A 333 -28.72 -11.41 2.68
N PRO A 334 -28.10 -10.57 3.54
CA PRO A 334 -27.09 -9.59 3.14
C PRO A 334 -25.95 -10.17 2.30
N TRP A 335 -25.47 -11.38 2.60
CA TRP A 335 -24.47 -12.06 1.76
C TRP A 335 -24.96 -12.35 0.35
N GLU A 336 -26.19 -12.86 0.16
CA GLU A 336 -26.73 -13.09 -1.19
C GLU A 336 -26.97 -11.77 -1.93
N ALA A 337 -27.35 -10.69 -1.24
CA ALA A 337 -27.43 -9.36 -1.82
C ALA A 337 -26.06 -8.85 -2.30
N ILE A 338 -25.03 -8.96 -1.45
CA ILE A 338 -23.62 -8.64 -1.79
C ILE A 338 -23.17 -9.47 -3.01
N LYS A 339 -23.42 -10.79 -3.04
CA LYS A 339 -23.09 -11.65 -4.19
C LYS A 339 -23.83 -11.27 -5.48
N SER A 340 -25.13 -11.01 -5.38
CA SER A 340 -25.98 -10.70 -6.53
C SER A 340 -25.56 -9.36 -7.15
N PHE A 341 -25.30 -8.37 -6.29
CA PHE A 341 -24.72 -7.08 -6.68
C PHE A 341 -23.38 -7.25 -7.40
N ILE A 342 -22.42 -7.93 -6.76
CA ILE A 342 -21.11 -8.32 -7.31
C ILE A 342 -21.27 -8.99 -8.69
N SER A 343 -22.18 -9.94 -8.83
CA SER A 343 -22.25 -10.78 -10.04
C SER A 343 -23.01 -10.17 -11.21
N THR A 344 -23.89 -9.18 -10.99
CA THR A 344 -24.84 -8.73 -12.05
C THR A 344 -24.68 -7.28 -12.46
N GLY A 345 -24.12 -6.40 -11.61
CA GLY A 345 -24.05 -4.97 -11.89
C GLY A 345 -25.41 -4.28 -12.08
N CYS A 346 -26.53 -4.97 -11.79
CA CYS A 346 -27.85 -4.36 -11.78
C CYS A 346 -27.92 -3.28 -10.71
N THR A 347 -28.75 -2.25 -10.97
CA THR A 347 -28.93 -1.01 -10.19
C THR A 347 -28.33 -1.06 -8.80
N LEU A 348 -27.20 -0.35 -8.62
CA LEU A 348 -26.51 -0.17 -7.35
C LEU A 348 -27.54 -0.07 -6.20
N PRO A 349 -27.52 -0.96 -5.19
CA PRO A 349 -27.91 -0.48 -3.87
C PRO A 349 -27.03 0.74 -3.56
N GLU A 350 -27.61 1.76 -2.94
CA GLU A 350 -26.83 2.95 -2.59
C GLU A 350 -25.61 2.50 -1.77
N LEU A 351 -24.43 3.12 -2.00
CA LEU A 351 -23.17 2.58 -1.48
C LEU A 351 -23.23 2.35 0.04
N ASP A 352 -23.91 3.23 0.75
CA ASP A 352 -24.22 3.14 2.17
C ASP A 352 -25.03 1.89 2.55
N ASP A 353 -25.97 1.44 1.73
CA ASP A 353 -26.73 0.19 1.97
C ASP A 353 -25.82 -1.03 1.84
N LEU A 354 -24.89 -1.02 0.88
CA LEU A 354 -23.89 -2.08 0.71
C LEU A 354 -22.92 -2.11 1.91
N LEU A 355 -22.41 -0.95 2.33
CA LEU A 355 -21.49 -0.82 3.46
C LEU A 355 -22.17 -1.20 4.79
N ARG A 356 -23.44 -0.81 4.98
CA ARG A 356 -24.25 -1.19 6.15
C ARG A 356 -24.57 -2.69 6.16
N ALA A 357 -24.93 -3.27 5.01
CA ALA A 357 -25.08 -4.72 4.86
C ALA A 357 -23.78 -5.46 5.17
N ALA A 358 -22.64 -4.86 4.83
CA ALA A 358 -21.29 -5.36 5.11
C ALA A 358 -20.76 -5.06 6.52
N LYS A 359 -21.56 -4.47 7.42
CA LYS A 359 -21.21 -4.12 8.81
C LYS A 359 -20.04 -3.11 8.93
N VAL A 360 -19.91 -2.23 7.95
CA VAL A 360 -18.92 -1.15 7.89
C VAL A 360 -19.43 0.11 8.61
N ILE A 361 -20.67 0.52 8.30
CA ILE A 361 -21.38 1.69 8.85
C ILE A 361 -22.73 1.32 9.48
#